data_AF-A0A2W7UPQ2-F1
#
_entry.id   AF-A0A2W7UPQ2-F1
#
_cell.length_a   1.000
_cell.length_b   1.000
_cell.length_c   1.000
_cell.angle_alpha   90.00
_cell.angle_beta   90.00
_cell.angle_gamma   90.00
#
_symmetry.space_group_name_H-M   'P 1'
#
loop_
_entity.id
_entity.type
_entity.pdbx_description
1 polymer ?
#
loop_
_entity_poly.entity_id
_entity_poly.type
_entity_poly.pdbx_seq_one_letter_code
_entity_poly.pdbx_strand_id
1 'polypeptide(L)' 'EPLYDVLRQYVLMPGKVHADDIPVPVQEPGSGKTRTARLWVYVRDDRNAGSQMPPAVWFAYSPDRKGIHPQNHLAGYSGV' A
#
# COMPACT_ATOMS: atom_id res chain seq x y z
N GLU A 1 -13.40 1.58 -7.23
CA GLU A 1 -14.38 1.35 -6.13
C GLU A 1 -14.27 2.54 -5.21
N PRO A 2 -15.36 3.26 -4.92
CA PRO A 2 -15.29 4.55 -4.24
C PRO A 2 -14.56 4.49 -2.89
N LEU A 3 -14.70 3.40 -2.12
CA LEU A 3 -14.03 3.25 -0.83
C LEU A 3 -12.51 3.06 -0.95
N TYR A 4 -12.06 2.23 -1.91
CA TYR A 4 -10.65 1.99 -2.15
C TYR A 4 -9.92 3.29 -2.52
N ASP A 5 -10.53 4.06 -3.43
CA ASP A 5 -9.96 5.31 -3.94
C ASP A 5 -9.93 6.39 -2.85
N VAL A 6 -11.00 6.52 -2.04
CA VAL A 6 -11.05 7.45 -0.90
C VAL A 6 -10.05 7.07 0.19
N LEU A 7 -9.93 5.78 0.52
CA LEU A 7 -8.96 5.31 1.51
C LEU A 7 -7.52 5.55 1.05
N ARG A 8 -7.21 5.29 -0.23
CA ARG A 8 -5.92 5.61 -0.84
C ARG A 8 -5.61 7.11 -0.70
N GLN A 9 -6.56 7.97 -1.09
CA GLN A 9 -6.39 9.43 -0.99
C GLN A 9 -6.13 9.86 0.45
N TYR A 10 -6.91 9.34 1.41
CA TYR A 10 -6.75 9.68 2.82
C TYR A 10 -5.39 9.26 3.37
N VAL A 11 -4.95 8.03 3.10
CA VAL A 11 -3.65 7.53 3.55
C VAL A 11 -2.51 8.35 2.94
N LEU A 12 -2.60 8.69 1.65
CA LEU A 12 -1.55 9.39 0.89
C LEU A 12 -1.70 10.93 0.88
N MET A 13 -2.49 11.52 1.77
CA MET A 13 -2.43 12.97 1.98
C MET A 13 -1.01 13.36 2.47
N PRO A 14 -0.52 14.58 2.16
CA PRO A 14 0.79 15.05 2.63
C PRO A 14 1.01 14.80 4.12
N GLY A 15 2.22 14.39 4.49
CA GLY A 15 2.57 14.01 5.87
C GLY A 15 3.63 12.92 5.91
N LYS A 16 3.53 12.03 6.90
CA LYS A 16 4.36 10.84 7.02
C LYS A 16 3.55 9.59 6.66
N VAL A 17 4.13 8.71 5.86
CA VAL A 17 3.58 7.39 5.54
C VAL A 17 4.65 6.34 5.77
N HIS A 18 4.31 5.30 6.54
CA HIS A 18 5.15 4.11 6.64
C HIS A 18 4.78 3.13 5.53
N ALA A 19 5.77 2.65 4.78
CA ALA A 19 5.57 1.69 3.70
C ALA A 19 6.26 0.36 3.98
N ASP A 20 5.63 -0.75 3.58
CA ASP A 20 6.22 -2.09 3.62
C ASP A 20 5.83 -2.93 2.39
N ASP A 21 6.65 -3.93 2.04
CA ASP A 21 6.41 -4.87 0.92
C ASP A 21 6.29 -6.32 1.42
N ILE A 22 5.06 -6.80 1.58
CA ILE A 22 4.80 -8.15 2.12
C ILE A 22 4.73 -9.16 0.97
N PRO A 23 5.60 -10.19 0.94
CA PRO A 23 5.47 -11.29 -0.02
C PRO A 23 4.26 -12.16 0.33
N VAL A 24 3.41 -12.46 -0.66
CA VAL A 24 2.22 -13.30 -0.47
C VAL A 24 2.20 -14.48 -1.46
N PRO A 25 1.97 -15.73 -1.00
CA PRO A 25 1.82 -16.87 -1.88
C PRO A 25 0.44 -16.82 -2.57
N VAL A 26 0.42 -16.89 -3.90
CA VAL A 26 -0.81 -16.86 -4.69
C VAL A 26 -0.84 -18.06 -5.62
N GLN A 27 -1.96 -18.78 -5.66
CA GLN A 27 -2.16 -19.86 -6.61
C GLN A 27 -2.20 -19.30 -8.04
N GLU A 28 -1.48 -19.94 -8.94
CA GLU A 28 -1.54 -19.66 -10.36
C GLU A 28 -2.64 -20.52 -11.00
N PRO A 29 -3.72 -19.90 -11.54
CA PRO A 29 -4.83 -20.64 -12.12
C PRO A 29 -4.35 -21.57 -13.25
N GLY A 30 -4.73 -22.84 -13.18
CA GLY A 30 -4.47 -23.82 -14.24
C GLY A 30 -3.09 -24.49 -14.22
N SER A 31 -2.09 -23.97 -13.50
CA SER A 31 -0.75 -24.60 -13.44
C SER A 31 -0.53 -25.48 -12.21
N GLY A 32 -1.35 -25.33 -11.17
CA GLY A 32 -1.17 -25.98 -9.88
C GLY A 32 0.03 -25.46 -9.08
N LYS A 33 0.70 -24.40 -9.56
CA LYS A 33 1.88 -23.81 -8.92
C LYS A 33 1.49 -22.60 -8.07
N THR A 34 2.36 -22.28 -7.12
CA THR A 34 2.27 -21.06 -6.30
C THR A 34 3.29 -20.05 -6.80
N ARG A 35 2.87 -18.80 -6.99
CA ARG A 35 3.74 -17.66 -7.27
C ARG A 35 3.80 -16.71 -6.08
N THR A 36 4.92 -15.99 -5.95
CA THR A 36 5.09 -14.96 -4.93
C THR A 36 4.66 -13.61 -5.49
N ALA A 37 3.50 -13.13 -5.05
CA ALA A 37 3.02 -11.78 -5.31
C ALA A 37 3.43 -10.82 -4.16
N ARG A 38 3.02 -9.56 -4.25
CA ARG A 38 3.28 -8.54 -3.23
C ARG A 38 1.99 -7.87 -2.77
N LEU A 39 1.93 -7.62 -1.47
CA LEU A 39 1.00 -6.69 -0.86
C LEU A 39 1.82 -5.50 -0.34
N TRP A 40 1.66 -4.35 -0.99
CA TRP A 40 2.23 -3.09 -0.58
C TRP A 40 1.34 -2.49 0.50
N VAL A 41 1.94 -2.11 1.63
CA VAL A 41 1.22 -1.55 2.77
C VAL A 41 1.64 -0.11 2.94
N TYR A 42 0.68 0.80 3.03
CA TYR A 42 0.92 2.20 3.35
C TYR A 42 0.13 2.55 4.60
N VAL A 43 0.82 2.96 5.65
CA VAL A 43 0.24 3.25 6.96
C VAL A 43 0.38 4.73 7.26
N ARG A 44 -0.75 5.37 7.51
CA ARG A 44 -0.85 6.68 8.13
C ARG A 44 -1.22 6.47 9.60
N ASP A 45 -0.22 6.51 10.47
CA ASP A 45 -0.42 6.49 11.91
C ASP A 45 0.66 7.34 12.60
N ASP A 46 0.26 8.54 12.99
CA ASP A 46 1.10 9.52 13.68
C ASP A 46 0.67 9.75 15.12
N ARG A 47 -0.10 8.82 15.72
CA ARG A 47 -0.61 8.98 17.09
C ARG A 47 0.52 9.10 18.11
N ASN A 48 1.62 8.36 17.91
CA ASN A 48 2.81 8.45 18.77
C ASN A 48 3.57 9.77 18.61
N ALA A 49 3.24 10.58 17.61
CA ALA A 49 3.75 11.93 17.39
C ALA A 49 2.69 13.02 17.66
N GLY A 50 1.58 12.68 18.33
CA GLY A 50 0.55 13.63 18.74
C GLY A 50 -0.52 13.94 17.68
N SER A 51 -0.58 13.19 16.58
CA SER A 51 -1.64 13.37 15.58
C SER A 51 -3.01 12.96 16.10
N GLN A 52 -4.03 13.79 15.85
CA GLN A 52 -5.44 13.49 16.11
C GLN A 52 -6.15 12.86 14.90
N MET A 53 -5.46 12.72 13.77
CA MET A 53 -6.03 12.14 12.56
C MET A 53 -6.31 10.64 12.79
N PRO A 54 -7.47 10.11 12.38
CA PRO A 54 -7.75 8.69 12.43
C PRO A 54 -6.65 7.86 11.72
N PRO A 55 -6.11 6.81 12.35
CA PRO A 55 -5.13 5.96 11.69
C PRO A 55 -5.78 5.18 10.56
N ALA A 56 -5.03 4.95 9.47
CA ALA A 56 -5.51 4.19 8.33
C ALA A 56 -4.38 3.42 7.64
N VAL A 57 -4.75 2.33 6.99
CA VAL A 57 -3.87 1.53 6.15
C VAL A 57 -4.49 1.33 4.77
N TRP A 58 -3.69 1.50 3.73
CA TRP A 58 -4.06 1.18 2.36
C TRP A 58 -3.17 0.05 1.84
N PHE A 59 -3.83 -0.97 1.28
CA PHE A 59 -3.16 -2.13 0.70
C PHE A 59 -3.28 -2.08 -0.83
N ALA A 60 -2.16 -2.29 -1.52
CA ALA A 60 -2.12 -2.45 -2.97
C ALA A 60 -1.49 -3.78 -3.34
N TYR A 61 -2.11 -4.52 -4.26
CA TYR A 61 -1.63 -5.81 -4.73
C TYR A 61 -0.82 -5.65 -6.02
N SER A 62 0.28 -6.40 -6.15
CA SER A 62 0.93 -6.63 -7.44
C SER A 62 1.35 -8.10 -7.61
N PRO A 63 1.30 -8.66 -8.83
CA PRO A 63 1.65 -10.06 -9.06
C PRO A 63 3.16 -10.35 -9.00
N ASP A 64 3.99 -9.32 -8.96
CA ASP A 64 5.45 -9.41 -8.90
C ASP A 64 6.05 -8.30 -8.01
N ARG A 65 7.37 -8.36 -7.82
CA ARG A 65 8.15 -7.34 -7.10
C ARG A 65 8.89 -6.45 -8.09
N LYS A 66 8.33 -5.29 -8.41
CA LYS A 66 8.95 -4.28 -9.28
C LYS A 66 8.80 -2.89 -8.69
N GLY A 67 9.84 -2.07 -8.82
CA GLY A 67 9.86 -0.68 -8.31
C GLY A 67 8.80 0.23 -8.96
N ILE A 68 8.31 -0.14 -10.15
CA ILE A 68 7.23 0.59 -10.82
C ILE A 68 5.94 0.65 -10.00
N HIS A 69 5.66 -0.36 -9.16
CA HIS A 69 4.45 -0.38 -8.33
C HIS A 69 4.48 0.73 -7.28
N PRO A 70 5.46 0.79 -6.35
CA PRO A 70 5.52 1.89 -5.38
C PRO A 70 5.73 3.26 -6.04
N GLN A 71 6.45 3.34 -7.17
CA GLN A 71 6.58 4.59 -7.93
C GLN A 71 5.22 5.10 -8.43
N ASN A 72 4.37 4.22 -8.96
CA ASN A 72 3.02 4.58 -9.40
C ASN A 72 2.07 4.87 -8.23
N HIS A 73 2.16 4.09 -7.14
CA HIS A 73 1.33 4.28 -5.96
C HIS A 73 1.55 5.66 -5.33
N LEU A 74 2.84 6.05 -5.21
CA LEU A 74 3.30 7.30 -4.60
C LEU A 74 3.47 8.43 -5.63
N ALA A 75 3.01 8.25 -6.87
CA ALA A 75 3.06 9.30 -7.87
C ALA A 75 2.27 10.53 -7.37
N GLY A 76 2.97 11.64 -7.17
CA GLY A 76 2.39 12.88 -6.63
C GLY A 76 2.26 12.94 -5.10
N TYR A 77 2.69 11.92 -4.36
CA TYR A 77 2.82 12.02 -2.90
C TYR A 77 3.88 13.07 -2.54
N SER A 78 3.55 13.96 -1.62
CA SER A 78 4.43 15.01 -1.12
C SER A 78 4.53 14.89 0.39
N GLY A 79 5.49 14.11 0.86
CA GLY A 79 5.68 13.79 2.27
C GLY A 79 6.94 12.98 2.50
N VAL A 80 7.03 12.39 3.69
CA VAL A 80 8.10 11.47 4.11
C VAL A 80 7.58 10.06 4.37
#